data_AF-B5BSP8-F1
#
_entry.id   AF-B5BSP8-F1
#
_cell.length_a   1.000
_cell.length_b   1.000
_cell.length_c   1.000
_cell.angle_alpha   90.00
_cell.angle_beta   90.00
_cell.angle_gamma   90.00
#
_symmetry.space_group_name_H-M   'P 1'
#
loop_
_entity.id
_entity.type
_entity.pdbx_description
1 polymer ?
#
loop_
_entity_poly.entity_id
_entity_poly.type
_entity_poly.pdbx_seq_one_letter_code
_entity_poly.pdbx_strand_id
1 'polypeptide(L)'
;MHFLLGCNHPSFTLPWRTLLPYLVALHLLQPGSAQLRVVAPSLRVTANVGQDVVLRCQLSPCKDAWSSDIRWIQHRTSGFVHHYQNGEDLEQMEEYKGRTELLRDGLSDGNLDLRITAVSTSDSGSYSCAVQDGDGYADAVVDLEVSDPFSQITHPWKVALAVIVTILVGSFVITVFLYRKKAETTKQKGKDAELERMDAKLGTLAAELERRDAKLETLVENLERRNAEFAEKLASELERRDAKLETLVESLERRNAEFAEKLASDLERRNAQLDKLASDLVQQTKAVEKLNSQWSKLQSLKLTKSDTIQNNCIGYEKSPQAVNYSPLSNPEKHHEAKRRWYIKSDYPQYPNQRGVGPAHVGTHGTPI
;
A
#
# COMPACT_ATOMS: atom_id res chain seq x y z
N MET A 1 -124.87 -3.37 116.48
CA MET A 1 -124.55 -1.98 116.87
C MET A 1 -123.04 -1.86 116.98
N HIS A 2 -122.47 -0.87 116.28
CA HIS A 2 -121.20 -0.15 116.51
C HIS A 2 -119.83 -0.88 116.54
N PHE A 3 -119.01 -0.55 115.51
CA PHE A 3 -117.57 -0.18 115.41
C PHE A 3 -116.49 -0.97 116.21
N LEU A 4 -115.28 -1.22 115.68
CA LEU A 4 -114.26 -0.24 115.25
C LEU A 4 -113.19 -0.82 114.29
N LEU A 5 -112.62 0.10 113.49
CA LEU A 5 -111.41 -0.03 112.66
C LEU A 5 -110.13 -0.37 113.46
N GLY A 6 -109.17 -1.01 112.79
CA GLY A 6 -107.76 -0.97 113.16
C GLY A 6 -106.84 -1.36 111.99
N CYS A 7 -106.00 -0.42 111.54
CA CYS A 7 -104.86 -0.66 110.64
C CYS A 7 -103.59 -0.98 111.46
N ASN A 8 -102.72 -1.89 110.99
CA ASN A 8 -101.26 -1.65 110.80
C ASN A 8 -100.40 -2.92 110.48
N HIS A 9 -99.45 -2.69 109.57
CA HIS A 9 -98.13 -3.31 109.33
C HIS A 9 -97.97 -4.65 108.56
N PRO A 10 -97.23 -4.65 107.43
CA PRO A 10 -96.46 -5.80 106.97
C PRO A 10 -95.06 -5.79 107.60
N SER A 11 -94.75 -6.85 108.34
CA SER A 11 -93.44 -7.08 108.95
C SER A 11 -92.47 -7.67 107.92
N PHE A 12 -91.74 -6.83 107.19
CA PHE A 12 -90.56 -7.27 106.43
C PHE A 12 -89.33 -7.23 107.34
N THR A 13 -89.04 -8.32 108.03
CA THR A 13 -87.78 -8.50 108.76
C THR A 13 -86.71 -9.00 107.79
N LEU A 14 -86.01 -8.06 107.13
CA LEU A 14 -84.73 -8.36 106.47
C LEU A 14 -83.66 -8.57 107.55
N PRO A 15 -82.95 -9.72 107.60
CA PRO A 15 -81.98 -9.97 108.65
C PRO A 15 -80.76 -9.07 108.44
N TRP A 16 -80.53 -8.12 109.34
CA TRP A 16 -79.35 -7.24 109.44
C TRP A 16 -78.00 -7.96 109.24
N ARG A 17 -77.96 -9.28 109.47
CA ARG A 17 -76.76 -10.12 109.35
C ARG A 17 -76.26 -10.36 107.92
N THR A 18 -77.07 -10.14 106.88
CA THR A 18 -76.62 -10.30 105.47
C THR A 18 -76.15 -8.99 104.83
N LEU A 19 -76.48 -7.84 105.42
CA LEU A 19 -76.02 -6.53 104.93
C LEU A 19 -74.58 -6.24 105.31
N LEU A 20 -74.12 -6.73 106.47
CA LEU A 20 -72.73 -6.59 106.93
C LEU A 20 -71.68 -7.11 105.94
N PRO A 21 -71.75 -8.37 105.44
CA PRO A 21 -70.78 -8.85 104.47
C PRO A 21 -70.88 -8.12 103.11
N TYR A 22 -72.07 -7.67 102.71
CA TYR A 22 -72.26 -6.92 101.45
C TYR A 22 -71.72 -5.48 101.55
N LEU A 23 -71.93 -4.81 102.70
CA LEU A 23 -71.38 -3.48 102.99
C LEU A 23 -69.85 -3.54 103.18
N VAL A 24 -69.33 -4.59 103.82
CA VAL A 24 -67.89 -4.86 103.92
C VAL A 24 -67.30 -5.16 102.53
N ALA A 25 -67.97 -5.94 101.68
CA ALA A 25 -67.56 -6.15 100.29
C ALA A 25 -67.57 -4.83 99.49
N LEU A 26 -68.58 -3.97 99.69
CA LEU A 26 -68.65 -2.65 99.06
C LEU A 26 -67.57 -1.67 99.57
N HIS A 27 -67.17 -1.78 100.84
CA HIS A 27 -66.06 -1.00 101.42
C HIS A 27 -64.67 -1.54 101.00
N LEU A 28 -64.57 -2.84 100.68
CA LEU A 28 -63.36 -3.46 100.13
C LEU A 28 -63.21 -3.26 98.62
N LEU A 29 -64.31 -2.95 97.92
CA LEU A 29 -64.31 -2.36 96.58
C LEU A 29 -63.88 -0.89 96.69
N GLN A 30 -62.63 -0.65 97.08
CA GLN A 30 -62.00 0.62 96.76
C GLN A 30 -61.95 0.70 95.22
N PRO A 31 -62.51 1.75 94.57
CA PRO A 31 -62.13 2.04 93.20
C PRO A 31 -60.63 2.28 93.24
N GLY A 32 -59.84 1.31 92.75
CA GLY A 32 -58.40 1.46 92.64
C GLY A 32 -58.14 2.70 91.81
N SER A 33 -57.55 3.73 92.42
CA SER A 33 -57.08 4.89 91.68
C SER A 33 -56.11 4.39 90.62
N ALA A 34 -56.52 4.41 89.36
CA ALA A 34 -55.62 4.08 88.27
C ALA A 34 -54.54 5.15 88.24
N GLN A 35 -53.31 4.78 88.61
CA GLN A 35 -52.18 5.70 88.61
C GLN A 35 -51.95 6.21 87.18
N LEU A 36 -51.89 7.54 87.02
CA LEU A 36 -51.56 8.17 85.74
C LEU A 36 -50.20 7.66 85.25
N ARG A 37 -50.14 7.20 84.00
CA ARG A 37 -48.89 6.79 83.34
C ARG A 37 -48.87 7.30 81.91
N VAL A 38 -47.70 7.75 81.46
CA VAL A 38 -47.43 8.06 80.06
C VAL A 38 -46.52 6.97 79.49
N VAL A 39 -46.75 6.58 78.25
CA VAL A 39 -45.94 5.60 77.52
C VAL A 39 -45.54 6.21 76.19
N ALA A 40 -44.25 6.10 75.86
CA ALA A 40 -43.72 6.40 74.53
C ALA A 40 -43.67 5.09 73.71
N PRO A 41 -44.52 4.89 72.68
CA PRO A 41 -44.50 3.67 71.88
C PRO A 41 -43.22 3.53 71.05
N SER A 42 -42.65 4.66 70.63
CA SER A 42 -41.43 4.73 69.84
C SER A 42 -40.36 5.46 70.63
N LEU A 43 -39.50 4.71 71.32
CA LEU A 43 -38.40 5.29 72.11
C LEU A 43 -37.39 6.05 71.24
N ARG A 44 -37.25 5.68 69.97
CA ARG A 44 -36.33 6.32 69.01
C ARG A 44 -37.05 6.62 67.71
N VAL A 45 -36.87 7.84 67.22
CA VAL A 45 -37.40 8.32 65.95
C VAL A 45 -36.24 8.90 65.14
N THR A 46 -36.16 8.54 63.86
CA THR A 46 -35.12 9.03 62.96
C THR A 46 -35.74 9.93 61.89
N ALA A 47 -35.04 11.00 61.52
CA ALA A 47 -35.46 11.90 60.45
C ALA A 47 -34.24 12.50 59.73
N ASN A 48 -34.42 12.92 58.48
CA ASN A 48 -33.42 13.73 57.77
C ASN A 48 -33.74 15.21 57.95
N VAL A 49 -32.71 16.06 57.85
CA VAL A 49 -32.88 17.52 57.86
C VAL A 49 -33.93 17.95 56.83
N GLY A 50 -34.85 18.80 57.27
CA GLY A 50 -35.95 19.36 56.47
C GLY A 50 -37.22 18.52 56.45
N GLN A 51 -37.25 17.32 57.03
CA GLN A 51 -38.47 16.50 57.13
C GLN A 51 -39.34 16.91 58.32
N ASP A 52 -40.62 16.55 58.26
CA ASP A 52 -41.52 16.64 59.41
C ASP A 52 -41.51 15.31 60.17
N VAL A 53 -41.55 15.38 61.49
CA VAL A 53 -41.52 14.21 62.37
C VAL A 53 -42.66 14.27 63.39
N VAL A 54 -43.15 13.11 63.82
CA VAL A 54 -44.13 12.99 64.90
C VAL A 54 -43.52 12.18 66.05
N LEU A 55 -43.39 12.81 67.21
CA LEU A 55 -43.00 12.16 68.45
C LEU A 55 -44.25 11.66 69.16
N ARG A 56 -44.30 10.36 69.47
CA ARG A 56 -45.50 9.71 69.97
C ARG A 56 -45.44 9.42 71.46
N CYS A 57 -46.49 9.83 72.17
CA CYS A 57 -46.71 9.52 73.58
C CYS A 57 -48.20 9.32 73.83
N GLN A 58 -48.55 8.48 74.79
CA GLN A 58 -49.94 8.16 75.10
C GLN A 58 -50.16 7.92 76.60
N LEU A 59 -51.36 8.21 77.08
CA LEU A 59 -51.79 7.87 78.42
C LEU A 59 -52.07 6.36 78.54
N SER A 60 -51.79 5.81 79.72
CA SER A 60 -52.05 4.43 80.08
C SER A 60 -52.63 4.38 81.50
N PRO A 61 -53.90 3.99 81.69
CA PRO A 61 -54.89 3.65 80.65
C PRO A 61 -55.26 4.85 79.78
N CYS A 62 -55.73 4.57 78.56
CA CYS A 62 -56.25 5.58 77.64
C CYS A 62 -57.44 6.31 78.28
N LYS A 63 -57.41 7.64 78.23
CA LYS A 63 -58.46 8.54 78.70
C LYS A 63 -58.35 9.87 77.98
N ASP A 64 -59.45 10.62 77.99
CA ASP A 64 -59.48 11.96 77.42
C ASP A 64 -58.46 12.88 78.11
N ALA A 65 -57.60 13.50 77.30
CA ALA A 65 -56.55 14.41 77.72
C ALA A 65 -56.84 15.87 77.33
N TRP A 66 -58.05 16.19 76.84
CA TRP A 66 -58.39 17.53 76.36
C TRP A 66 -58.21 18.63 77.42
N SER A 67 -58.58 18.34 78.66
CA SER A 67 -58.43 19.26 79.80
C SER A 67 -57.14 19.07 80.60
N SER A 68 -56.21 18.23 80.13
CA SER A 68 -54.93 18.00 80.80
C SER A 68 -53.90 19.08 80.44
N ASP A 69 -52.94 19.30 81.31
CA ASP A 69 -51.74 20.09 81.01
C ASP A 69 -50.68 19.16 80.41
N ILE A 70 -50.34 19.39 79.14
CA ILE A 70 -49.44 18.54 78.35
C ILE A 70 -48.20 19.36 78.00
N ARG A 71 -47.03 18.87 78.39
CA ARG A 71 -45.74 19.55 78.21
C ARG A 71 -44.77 18.65 77.48
N TRP A 72 -44.32 19.12 76.31
CA TRP A 72 -43.18 18.57 75.61
C TRP A 72 -41.93 19.37 75.95
N ILE A 73 -40.94 18.71 76.56
CA ILE A 73 -39.75 19.34 77.12
C ILE A 73 -38.51 18.72 76.47
N GLN A 74 -37.63 19.55 75.93
CA GLN A 74 -36.34 19.05 75.41
C GLN A 74 -35.35 18.92 76.57
N HIS A 75 -34.75 17.74 76.75
CA HIS A 75 -33.84 17.50 77.90
C HIS A 75 -32.62 18.42 77.92
N ARG A 76 -32.03 18.69 76.75
CA ARG A 76 -30.78 19.47 76.64
C ARG A 76 -30.93 20.90 77.18
N THR A 77 -32.05 21.54 76.86
CA THR A 77 -32.33 22.94 77.22
C THR A 77 -33.28 23.06 78.41
N SER A 78 -33.94 21.96 78.79
CA SER A 78 -35.04 21.92 79.76
C SER A 78 -36.17 22.90 79.45
N GLY A 79 -36.28 23.35 78.19
CA GLY A 79 -37.29 24.32 77.76
C GLY A 79 -38.48 23.64 77.09
N PHE A 80 -39.58 24.38 77.02
CA PHE A 80 -40.82 23.93 76.39
C PHE A 80 -40.69 23.94 74.87
N VAL A 81 -40.76 22.75 74.29
CA VAL A 81 -40.92 22.55 72.84
C VAL A 81 -42.37 22.86 72.45
N HIS A 82 -43.30 22.46 73.32
CA HIS A 82 -44.73 22.75 73.20
C HIS A 82 -45.40 22.60 74.57
N HIS A 83 -46.22 23.57 74.97
CA HIS A 83 -47.04 23.50 76.18
C HIS A 83 -48.50 23.73 75.81
N TYR A 84 -49.35 22.81 76.21
CA TYR A 84 -50.80 22.85 76.00
C TYR A 84 -51.53 22.77 77.33
N GLN A 85 -52.58 23.56 77.49
CA GLN A 85 -53.45 23.50 78.66
C GLN A 85 -54.87 23.93 78.28
N ASN A 86 -55.88 23.12 78.64
CA ASN A 86 -57.30 23.47 78.53
C ASN A 86 -57.78 23.98 77.15
N GLY A 87 -57.25 23.43 76.07
CA GLY A 87 -57.62 23.82 74.70
C GLY A 87 -56.71 24.86 74.06
N GLU A 88 -55.73 25.41 74.78
CA GLU A 88 -54.86 26.48 74.32
C GLU A 88 -53.38 26.06 74.29
N ASP A 89 -52.66 26.53 73.27
CA ASP A 89 -51.19 26.42 73.20
C ASP A 89 -50.56 27.65 73.86
N LEU A 90 -49.64 27.40 74.78
CA LEU A 90 -49.04 28.39 75.66
C LEU A 90 -47.57 28.64 75.28
N GLU A 91 -46.64 28.29 76.17
CA GLU A 91 -45.22 28.62 76.05
C GLU A 91 -44.48 27.70 75.08
N GLN A 92 -43.62 28.31 74.27
CA GLN A 92 -42.71 27.62 73.35
C GLN A 92 -41.37 28.36 73.31
N MET A 93 -40.27 27.62 73.31
CA MET A 93 -38.94 28.16 73.01
C MET A 93 -38.91 28.76 71.61
N GLU A 94 -38.12 29.82 71.43
CA GLU A 94 -38.05 30.58 70.18
C GLU A 94 -37.73 29.71 68.95
N GLU A 95 -36.86 28.72 69.11
CA GLU A 95 -36.46 27.80 68.04
C GLU A 95 -37.55 26.82 67.57
N TYR A 96 -38.63 26.66 68.35
CA TYR A 96 -39.76 25.78 68.05
C TYR A 96 -41.05 26.52 67.69
N LYS A 97 -41.11 27.85 67.88
CA LYS A 97 -42.29 28.65 67.54
C LYS A 97 -42.68 28.48 66.08
N GLY A 98 -43.96 28.16 65.85
CA GLY A 98 -44.50 27.94 64.51
C GLY A 98 -44.01 26.66 63.80
N ARG A 99 -43.18 25.85 64.46
CA ARG A 99 -42.67 24.57 63.94
C ARG A 99 -43.29 23.36 64.64
N THR A 100 -44.01 23.55 65.75
CA THR A 100 -44.54 22.44 66.55
C THR A 100 -46.04 22.53 66.75
N GLU A 101 -46.70 21.36 66.74
CA GLU A 101 -48.15 21.24 66.86
C GLU A 101 -48.50 19.95 67.61
N LEU A 102 -49.30 20.09 68.68
CA LEU A 102 -49.90 18.95 69.36
C LEU A 102 -51.10 18.44 68.54
N LEU A 103 -51.08 17.15 68.17
CA LEU A 103 -52.13 16.56 67.33
C LEU A 103 -53.44 16.39 68.11
N ARG A 104 -54.42 17.24 67.80
CA ARG A 104 -55.70 17.33 68.53
C ARG A 104 -56.60 16.11 68.39
N ASP A 105 -56.62 15.48 67.20
CA ASP A 105 -57.55 14.41 66.87
C ASP A 105 -57.43 13.19 67.80
N GLY A 106 -56.24 12.96 68.37
CA GLY A 106 -55.96 11.82 69.24
C GLY A 106 -56.16 12.08 70.74
N LEU A 107 -56.43 13.32 71.17
CA LEU A 107 -56.48 13.67 72.60
C LEU A 107 -57.61 12.96 73.35
N SER A 108 -58.75 12.72 72.69
CA SER A 108 -59.89 12.02 73.28
C SER A 108 -59.59 10.55 73.65
N ASP A 109 -58.63 9.94 72.95
CA ASP A 109 -58.12 8.58 73.21
C ASP A 109 -56.85 8.59 74.09
N GLY A 110 -56.39 9.77 74.51
CA GLY A 110 -55.19 9.95 75.33
C GLY A 110 -53.88 9.94 74.54
N ASN A 111 -53.90 10.16 73.22
CA ASN A 111 -52.69 10.35 72.43
C ASN A 111 -52.19 11.80 72.57
N LEU A 112 -50.89 11.94 72.74
CA LEU A 112 -50.20 13.19 73.09
C LEU A 112 -49.15 13.56 72.02
N ASP A 113 -49.39 13.10 70.79
CA ASP A 113 -48.43 13.15 69.70
C ASP A 113 -48.07 14.60 69.32
N LEU A 114 -46.78 14.87 69.21
CA LEU A 114 -46.24 16.16 68.80
C LEU A 114 -45.65 16.07 67.40
N ARG A 115 -46.12 16.92 66.48
CA ARG A 115 -45.46 17.14 65.19
C ARG A 115 -44.42 18.25 65.31
N ILE A 116 -43.22 18.01 64.79
CA ILE A 116 -42.17 19.01 64.59
C ILE A 116 -41.88 19.10 63.09
N THR A 117 -42.06 20.27 62.48
CA THR A 117 -41.87 20.50 61.05
C THR A 117 -40.46 20.96 60.71
N ALA A 118 -39.96 20.56 59.55
CA ALA A 118 -38.66 20.94 59.01
C ALA A 118 -37.53 20.79 60.07
N VAL A 119 -37.30 19.56 60.53
CA VAL A 119 -36.27 19.28 61.55
C VAL A 119 -34.88 19.66 61.07
N SER A 120 -34.03 20.02 62.02
CA SER A 120 -32.65 20.44 61.85
C SER A 120 -31.75 19.59 62.73
N THR A 121 -30.43 19.62 62.50
CA THR A 121 -29.48 18.86 63.32
C THR A 121 -29.48 19.28 64.81
N SER A 122 -29.92 20.50 65.13
CA SER A 122 -30.07 20.96 66.52
C SER A 122 -31.29 20.38 67.23
N ASP A 123 -32.27 19.86 66.49
CA ASP A 123 -33.45 19.19 67.05
C ASP A 123 -33.15 17.72 67.42
N SER A 124 -31.94 17.21 67.16
CA SER A 124 -31.58 15.88 67.63
C SER A 124 -31.37 15.87 69.16
N GLY A 125 -32.03 14.94 69.86
CA GLY A 125 -31.92 14.79 71.30
C GLY A 125 -33.11 14.08 71.94
N SER A 126 -33.12 14.03 73.27
CA SER A 126 -34.20 13.43 74.06
C SER A 126 -35.27 14.46 74.41
N TYR A 127 -36.53 14.05 74.28
CA TYR A 127 -37.73 14.82 74.53
C TYR A 127 -38.59 14.08 75.56
N SER A 128 -39.06 14.78 76.59
CA SER A 128 -40.04 14.25 77.55
C SER A 128 -41.43 14.78 77.22
N CYS A 129 -42.42 13.88 77.19
CA CYS A 129 -43.84 14.22 77.18
C CYS A 129 -44.37 14.01 78.59
N ALA A 130 -44.62 15.12 79.29
CA ALA A 130 -45.14 15.15 80.64
C ALA A 130 -46.61 15.57 80.63
N VAL A 131 -47.42 14.90 81.45
CA VAL A 131 -48.83 15.23 81.64
C VAL A 131 -49.09 15.49 83.11
N GLN A 132 -49.73 16.63 83.39
CA GLN A 132 -50.31 16.95 84.68
C GLN A 132 -51.84 16.91 84.55
N ASP A 133 -52.48 16.08 85.37
CA ASP A 133 -53.93 15.94 85.44
C ASP A 133 -54.39 15.86 86.89
N GLY A 134 -55.01 16.94 87.39
CA GLY A 134 -55.24 17.13 88.83
C GLY A 134 -53.94 17.07 89.62
N ASP A 135 -53.88 16.21 90.64
CA ASP A 135 -52.67 15.95 91.43
C ASP A 135 -51.74 14.90 90.80
N GLY A 136 -52.13 14.31 89.67
CA GLY A 136 -51.36 13.28 88.97
C GLY A 136 -50.32 13.87 88.02
N TYR A 137 -49.08 13.38 88.10
CA TYR A 137 -48.00 13.68 87.17
C TYR A 137 -47.41 12.39 86.61
N ALA A 138 -47.19 12.34 85.30
CA ALA A 138 -46.44 11.25 84.67
C ALA A 138 -45.76 11.75 83.39
N ASP A 139 -44.63 11.12 83.03
CA ASP A 139 -43.90 11.43 81.82
C ASP A 139 -43.30 10.21 81.12
N ALA A 140 -42.94 10.38 79.86
CA ALA A 140 -42.19 9.41 79.07
C ALA A 140 -41.21 10.12 78.13
N VAL A 141 -40.11 9.44 77.79
CA VAL A 141 -39.02 9.99 76.98
C VAL A 141 -39.02 9.38 75.57
N VAL A 142 -38.76 10.22 74.58
CA VAL A 142 -38.56 9.88 73.15
C VAL A 142 -37.26 10.51 72.67
N ASP A 143 -36.41 9.73 72.02
CA ASP A 143 -35.18 10.21 71.39
C ASP A 143 -35.40 10.49 69.89
N LEU A 144 -35.03 11.68 69.43
CA LEU A 144 -35.03 12.07 68.02
C LEU A 144 -33.59 12.13 67.48
N GLU A 145 -33.31 11.37 66.43
CA GLU A 145 -32.04 11.37 65.70
C GLU A 145 -32.21 12.02 64.32
N VAL A 146 -31.56 13.17 64.11
CA VAL A 146 -31.63 13.90 62.84
C VAL A 146 -30.34 13.75 62.05
N SER A 147 -30.42 13.15 60.86
CA SER A 147 -29.29 12.94 59.96
C SER A 147 -29.21 14.03 58.87
N ASP A 148 -27.99 14.51 58.59
CA ASP A 148 -27.70 15.37 57.44
C ASP A 148 -26.78 14.63 56.44
N PRO A 149 -27.36 13.98 55.41
CA PRO A 149 -26.57 13.28 54.40
C PRO A 149 -25.80 14.23 53.46
N PHE A 150 -26.21 15.51 53.34
CA PHE A 150 -25.61 16.44 52.39
C PHE A 150 -24.32 17.06 52.92
N SER A 151 -24.20 17.28 54.23
CA SER A 151 -22.97 17.79 54.87
C SER A 151 -21.76 16.84 54.72
N GLN A 152 -21.96 15.54 54.49
CA GLN A 152 -20.85 14.58 54.30
C GLN A 152 -20.25 14.62 52.88
N ILE A 153 -20.98 15.15 51.90
CA ILE A 153 -20.55 15.19 50.50
C ILE A 153 -19.53 16.31 50.29
N THR A 154 -19.58 17.39 51.09
CA THR A 154 -18.79 18.61 50.92
C THR A 154 -17.52 18.64 51.76
N HIS A 155 -16.81 17.52 51.91
CA HIS A 155 -15.48 17.56 52.53
C HIS A 155 -14.48 18.27 51.61
N PRO A 156 -13.89 19.43 52.01
CA PRO A 156 -13.07 20.26 51.12
C PRO A 156 -11.88 19.53 50.49
N TRP A 157 -11.30 18.56 51.22
CA TRP A 157 -10.18 17.76 50.75
C TRP A 157 -10.54 16.85 49.56
N LYS A 158 -11.78 16.33 49.47
CA LYS A 158 -12.20 15.47 48.37
C LYS A 158 -12.26 16.24 47.05
N VAL A 159 -12.71 17.51 47.12
CA VAL A 159 -12.71 18.42 45.96
C VAL A 159 -11.28 18.71 45.51
N ALA A 160 -10.37 19.00 46.45
CA ALA A 160 -8.96 19.23 46.14
C ALA A 160 -8.30 18.02 45.47
N LEU A 161 -8.54 16.80 45.98
CA LEU A 161 -8.02 15.58 45.36
C LEU A 161 -8.55 15.37 43.94
N ALA A 162 -9.84 15.59 43.71
CA ALA A 162 -10.42 15.46 42.37
C ALA A 162 -9.75 16.41 41.37
N VAL A 163 -9.51 17.67 41.76
CA VAL A 163 -8.83 18.67 40.91
C VAL A 163 -7.36 18.29 40.65
N ILE A 164 -6.65 17.78 41.65
CA ILE A 164 -5.26 17.34 41.46
C ILE A 164 -5.20 16.17 40.48
N VAL A 165 -6.10 15.19 40.62
CA VAL A 165 -6.15 14.02 39.72
C VAL A 165 -6.44 14.44 38.28
N THR A 166 -7.36 15.38 38.04
CA THR A 166 -7.65 15.85 36.68
C THR A 166 -6.46 16.59 36.06
N ILE A 167 -5.74 17.42 36.83
CA ILE A 167 -4.52 18.10 36.38
C ILE A 167 -3.42 17.09 36.04
N LEU A 168 -3.22 16.07 36.87
CA LEU A 168 -2.20 15.03 36.64
C LEU A 168 -2.50 14.22 35.38
N VAL A 169 -3.75 13.84 35.15
CA VAL A 169 -4.16 13.14 33.93
C VAL A 169 -3.97 14.02 32.70
N GLY A 170 -4.40 15.29 32.76
CA GLY A 170 -4.20 16.25 31.67
C GLY A 170 -2.72 16.46 31.33
N SER A 171 -1.88 16.65 32.35
CA SER A 171 -0.42 16.75 32.24
C SER A 171 0.17 15.53 31.54
N PHE A 172 -0.20 14.32 31.97
CA PHE A 172 0.30 13.07 31.39
C PHE A 172 -0.04 12.95 29.90
N VAL A 173 -1.28 13.28 29.52
CA VAL A 173 -1.72 13.26 28.11
C VAL A 173 -0.92 14.25 27.26
N ILE A 174 -0.71 15.47 27.76
CA ILE A 174 0.09 16.50 27.08
C ILE A 174 1.54 16.02 26.92
N THR A 175 2.14 15.49 27.98
CA THR A 175 3.51 14.95 27.94
C THR A 175 3.66 13.85 26.89
N VAL A 176 2.75 12.87 26.86
CA VAL A 176 2.75 11.80 25.84
C VAL A 176 2.61 12.37 24.43
N PHE A 177 1.72 13.35 24.24
CA PHE A 177 1.54 14.02 22.94
C PHE A 177 2.81 14.72 22.47
N LEU A 178 3.49 15.47 23.36
CA LEU A 178 4.75 16.16 23.05
C LEU A 178 5.87 15.16 22.71
N TYR A 179 5.96 14.03 23.42
CA TYR A 179 6.92 12.98 23.11
C TYR A 179 6.68 12.36 21.73
N ARG A 180 5.42 12.06 21.37
CA ARG A 180 5.07 11.55 20.04
C ARG A 180 5.46 12.53 18.94
N LYS A 181 5.11 13.82 19.12
CA LYS A 181 5.45 14.88 18.16
C LYS A 181 6.96 15.02 17.95
N LYS A 182 7.76 14.96 19.02
CA LYS A 182 9.24 15.02 18.94
C LYS A 182 9.85 13.83 18.20
N ALA A 183 9.30 12.63 18.38
CA ALA A 183 9.76 11.43 17.69
C ALA A 183 9.54 11.50 16.17
N GLU A 184 8.38 12.01 15.74
CA GLU A 184 8.07 12.24 14.32
C GLU A 184 9.03 13.26 13.68
N THR A 185 9.30 14.39 14.35
CA THR A 185 10.25 15.40 13.85
C THR A 185 11.66 14.84 13.71
N THR A 186 12.08 13.98 14.64
CA THR A 186 13.42 13.36 14.61
C THR A 186 13.54 12.36 13.46
N LYS A 187 12.47 11.59 13.20
CA LYS A 187 12.39 10.69 12.04
C LYS A 187 12.45 11.46 10.72
N GLN A 188 11.75 12.59 10.62
CA GLN A 188 11.79 13.43 9.42
C GLN A 188 13.18 14.02 9.19
N LYS A 189 13.82 14.57 10.22
CA LYS A 189 15.19 15.10 10.12
C LYS A 189 16.20 14.02 9.68
N GLY A 190 16.00 12.77 10.12
CA GLY A 190 16.80 11.63 9.65
C GLY A 190 16.61 11.33 8.16
N LYS A 191 15.36 11.37 7.67
CA LYS A 191 15.04 11.21 6.24
C LYS A 191 15.61 12.35 5.39
N ASP A 192 15.52 13.59 5.87
CA ASP A 192 16.04 14.75 5.15
C ASP A 192 17.58 14.65 5.01
N ALA A 193 18.27 14.21 6.06
CA ALA A 193 19.71 13.96 6.02
C ALA A 193 20.10 12.76 5.12
N GLU A 194 19.25 11.73 5.03
CA GLU A 194 19.44 10.62 4.10
C GLU A 194 19.23 11.06 2.65
N LEU A 195 18.23 11.91 2.39
CA LEU A 195 17.96 12.48 1.09
C LEU A 195 19.11 13.38 0.61
N GLU A 196 19.66 14.21 1.50
CA GLU A 196 20.83 15.05 1.20
C GLU A 196 22.07 14.21 0.84
N ARG A 197 22.28 13.07 1.53
CA ARG A 197 23.36 12.13 1.19
C ARG A 197 23.14 11.47 -0.18
N MET A 198 21.89 11.16 -0.53
CA MET A 198 21.57 10.62 -1.86
C MET A 198 21.80 11.66 -2.95
N ASP A 199 21.43 12.91 -2.71
CA ASP A 199 21.66 14.02 -3.65
C ASP A 199 23.17 14.26 -3.87
N ALA A 200 23.96 14.23 -2.80
CA ALA A 200 25.42 14.29 -2.91
C ALA A 200 26.01 13.13 -3.74
N LYS A 201 25.51 11.90 -3.55
CA LYS A 201 25.92 10.75 -4.38
C LYS A 201 25.52 10.94 -5.84
N LEU A 202 24.32 11.43 -6.12
CA LEU A 202 23.88 11.73 -7.49
C LEU A 202 24.78 12.78 -8.14
N GLY A 203 25.16 13.83 -7.42
CA GLY A 203 26.12 14.83 -7.89
C GLY A 203 27.48 14.22 -8.26
N THR A 204 28.01 13.33 -7.42
CA THR A 204 29.28 12.63 -7.75
C THR A 204 29.16 11.73 -8.98
N LEU A 205 28.03 11.05 -9.14
CA LEU A 205 27.79 10.18 -10.28
C LEU A 205 27.62 10.99 -11.58
N ALA A 206 26.93 12.13 -11.51
CA ALA A 206 26.78 13.05 -12.64
C ALA A 206 28.14 13.57 -13.12
N ALA A 207 29.00 14.02 -12.19
CA ALA A 207 30.35 14.47 -12.52
C ALA A 207 31.22 13.36 -13.15
N GLU A 208 31.07 12.11 -12.69
CA GLU A 208 31.77 10.98 -13.31
C GLU A 208 31.26 10.68 -14.73
N LEU A 209 29.95 10.85 -14.96
CA LEU A 209 29.32 10.66 -16.26
C LEU A 209 29.82 11.71 -17.28
N GLU A 210 29.84 12.98 -16.90
CA GLU A 210 30.42 14.06 -17.73
C GLU A 210 31.89 13.79 -18.07
N ARG A 211 32.67 13.27 -17.10
CA ARG A 211 34.08 12.93 -17.34
C ARG A 211 34.24 11.77 -18.33
N ARG A 212 33.31 10.81 -18.32
CA ARG A 212 33.30 9.70 -19.29
C ARG A 212 32.90 10.18 -20.68
N ASP A 213 31.93 11.08 -20.77
CA ASP A 213 31.49 11.66 -22.05
C ASP A 213 32.62 12.46 -22.71
N ALA A 214 33.30 13.33 -21.96
CA ALA A 214 34.47 14.05 -22.46
C ALA A 214 35.60 13.10 -22.91
N LYS A 215 35.81 11.99 -22.18
CA LYS A 215 36.79 10.97 -22.58
C LYS A 215 36.36 10.22 -23.85
N LEU A 216 35.07 9.99 -24.03
CA LEU A 216 34.52 9.36 -25.23
C LEU A 216 34.74 10.26 -26.46
N GLU A 217 34.47 11.55 -26.32
CA GLU A 217 34.66 12.56 -27.37
C GLU A 217 36.13 12.59 -27.84
N THR A 218 37.08 12.68 -26.91
CA THR A 218 38.51 12.63 -27.25
C THR A 218 38.93 11.30 -27.92
N LEU A 219 38.31 10.17 -27.55
CA LEU A 219 38.57 8.88 -28.20
C LEU A 219 38.02 8.83 -29.63
N VAL A 220 36.84 9.41 -29.87
CA VAL A 220 36.24 9.53 -31.20
C VAL A 220 37.13 10.38 -32.10
N GLU A 221 37.55 11.57 -31.66
CA GLU A 221 38.46 12.42 -32.42
C GLU A 221 39.79 11.72 -32.77
N ASN A 222 40.34 10.96 -31.82
CA ASN A 222 41.57 10.19 -32.05
C ASN A 222 41.37 9.04 -33.05
N LEU A 223 40.19 8.40 -33.05
CA LEU A 223 39.84 7.37 -34.04
C LEU A 223 39.63 7.97 -35.42
N GLU A 224 38.91 9.09 -35.52
CA GLU A 224 38.71 9.79 -36.79
C GLU A 224 40.03 10.24 -37.41
N ARG A 225 40.94 10.81 -36.59
CA ARG A 225 42.28 11.19 -37.05
C ARG A 225 43.07 10.01 -37.58
N ARG A 226 43.08 8.87 -36.87
CA ARG A 226 43.74 7.65 -37.35
C ARG A 226 43.10 7.12 -38.63
N ASN A 227 41.77 7.14 -38.73
CA ASN A 227 41.07 6.71 -39.94
C ASN A 227 41.43 7.58 -41.14
N ALA A 228 41.52 8.91 -40.97
CA ALA A 228 41.96 9.83 -42.02
C ALA A 228 43.41 9.56 -42.44
N GLU A 229 44.33 9.38 -41.47
CA GLU A 229 45.73 9.07 -41.74
C GLU A 229 45.89 7.74 -42.50
N PHE A 230 45.13 6.71 -42.11
CA PHE A 230 45.10 5.44 -42.84
C PHE A 230 44.53 5.58 -44.25
N ALA A 231 43.47 6.38 -44.43
CA ALA A 231 42.87 6.63 -45.74
C ALA A 231 43.85 7.36 -46.68
N GLU A 232 44.56 8.37 -46.18
CA GLU A 232 45.60 9.09 -46.94
C GLU A 232 46.75 8.15 -47.33
N LYS A 233 47.23 7.33 -46.39
CA LYS A 233 48.26 6.33 -46.66
C LYS A 233 47.83 5.34 -47.74
N LEU A 234 46.59 4.84 -47.67
CA LEU A 234 46.04 3.93 -48.67
C LEU A 234 45.90 4.61 -50.05
N ALA A 235 45.46 5.86 -50.09
CA ALA A 235 45.35 6.64 -51.32
C ALA A 235 46.72 6.84 -51.99
N SER A 236 47.75 7.20 -51.20
CA SER A 236 49.12 7.35 -51.71
C SER A 236 49.71 6.05 -52.27
N GLU A 237 49.41 4.91 -51.63
CA GLU A 237 49.85 3.59 -52.10
C GLU A 237 49.10 3.17 -53.37
N LEU A 238 47.82 3.52 -53.49
CA LEU A 238 47.01 3.29 -54.69
C LEU A 238 47.57 4.08 -55.88
N GLU A 239 47.81 5.38 -55.70
CA GLU A 239 48.38 6.26 -56.74
C GLU A 239 49.77 5.76 -57.20
N ARG A 240 50.61 5.32 -56.24
CA ARG A 240 51.90 4.71 -56.56
C ARG A 240 51.75 3.41 -57.37
N ARG A 241 50.73 2.60 -57.10
CA ARG A 241 50.45 1.37 -57.87
C ARG A 241 49.90 1.69 -59.25
N ASP A 242 49.04 2.68 -59.38
CA ASP A 242 48.48 3.11 -60.66
C ASP A 242 49.57 3.67 -61.58
N ALA A 243 50.45 4.54 -61.07
CA ALA A 243 51.62 5.01 -61.81
C ALA A 243 52.55 3.86 -62.23
N LYS A 244 52.75 2.87 -61.36
CA LYS A 244 53.54 1.67 -61.70
C LYS A 244 52.87 0.83 -62.79
N LEU A 245 51.54 0.67 -62.75
CA LEU A 245 50.78 -0.01 -63.80
C LEU A 245 50.88 0.73 -65.12
N GLU A 246 50.78 2.04 -65.13
CA GLU A 246 50.92 2.88 -66.33
C GLU A 246 52.30 2.69 -66.97
N THR A 247 53.39 2.75 -66.19
CA THR A 247 54.74 2.48 -66.72
C THR A 247 54.91 1.05 -67.27
N LEU A 248 54.24 0.05 -66.67
CA LEU A 248 54.25 -1.32 -67.16
C LEU A 248 53.46 -1.46 -68.47
N VAL A 249 52.33 -0.78 -68.59
CA VAL A 249 51.53 -0.73 -69.82
C VAL A 249 52.34 -0.11 -70.96
N GLU A 250 52.97 1.05 -70.74
CA GLU A 250 53.85 1.66 -71.74
C GLU A 250 55.01 0.74 -72.15
N SER A 251 55.63 0.03 -71.19
CA SER A 251 56.69 -0.94 -71.47
C SER A 251 56.21 -2.12 -72.31
N LEU A 252 54.97 -2.59 -72.08
CA LEU A 252 54.35 -3.65 -72.86
C LEU A 252 53.98 -3.16 -74.26
N GLU A 253 53.44 -1.95 -74.41
CA GLU A 253 53.11 -1.35 -75.70
C GLU A 253 54.36 -1.16 -76.57
N ARG A 254 55.46 -0.66 -76.00
CA ARG A 254 56.76 -0.57 -76.72
C ARG A 254 57.24 -1.93 -77.18
N ARG A 255 57.21 -2.95 -76.31
CA ARG A 255 57.58 -4.32 -76.69
C ARG A 255 56.68 -4.87 -77.78
N ASN A 256 55.37 -4.64 -77.71
CA ASN A 256 54.44 -5.07 -78.74
C ASN A 256 54.70 -4.39 -80.08
N ALA A 257 55.00 -3.09 -80.10
CA ALA A 257 55.36 -2.36 -81.31
C ALA A 257 56.68 -2.88 -81.92
N GLU A 258 57.71 -3.10 -81.08
CA GLU A 258 59.00 -3.68 -81.51
C GLU A 258 58.82 -5.09 -82.08
N PHE A 259 58.01 -5.93 -81.45
CA PHE A 259 57.66 -7.26 -82.00
C PHE A 259 56.89 -7.15 -83.31
N ALA A 260 55.96 -6.21 -83.44
CA ALA A 260 55.19 -5.99 -84.68
C ALA A 260 56.08 -5.54 -85.84
N GLU A 261 57.02 -4.61 -85.59
CA GLU A 261 58.00 -4.15 -86.57
C GLU A 261 58.94 -5.27 -87.01
N LYS A 262 59.43 -6.07 -86.05
CA LYS A 262 60.25 -7.25 -86.34
C LYS A 262 59.50 -8.27 -87.20
N LEU A 263 58.22 -8.54 -86.88
CA LEU A 263 57.40 -9.44 -87.68
C LEU A 263 57.14 -8.89 -89.09
N ALA A 264 56.91 -7.58 -89.23
CA ALA A 264 56.70 -6.93 -90.52
C ALA A 264 57.95 -7.02 -91.41
N SER A 265 59.14 -6.72 -90.85
CA SER A 265 60.41 -6.83 -91.58
C SER A 265 60.74 -8.28 -91.97
N ASP A 266 60.47 -9.27 -91.11
CA ASP A 266 60.62 -10.69 -91.45
C ASP A 266 59.66 -11.12 -92.57
N LEU A 267 58.43 -10.58 -92.58
CA LEU A 267 57.43 -10.87 -93.59
C LEU A 267 57.79 -10.24 -94.95
N GLU A 268 58.29 -9.00 -94.96
CA GLU A 268 58.82 -8.33 -96.15
C GLU A 268 60.02 -9.09 -96.73
N ARG A 269 60.95 -9.52 -95.86
CA ARG A 269 62.09 -10.35 -96.28
C ARG A 269 61.64 -11.68 -96.90
N ARG A 270 60.65 -12.35 -96.32
CA ARG A 270 60.06 -13.57 -96.90
C ARG A 270 59.37 -13.29 -98.23
N ASN A 271 58.64 -12.19 -98.37
CA ASN A 271 58.01 -11.81 -99.64
C ASN A 271 59.07 -11.56 -100.73
N ALA A 272 60.15 -10.83 -100.43
CA ALA A 272 61.25 -10.62 -101.37
C ALA A 272 61.94 -11.94 -101.77
N GLN A 273 62.08 -12.89 -100.83
CA GLN A 273 62.57 -14.24 -101.13
C GLN A 273 61.62 -15.01 -102.07
N LEU A 274 60.31 -14.90 -101.86
CA LEU A 274 59.30 -15.51 -102.73
C LEU A 274 59.32 -14.91 -104.13
N ASP A 275 59.45 -13.59 -104.26
CA ASP A 275 59.55 -12.91 -105.56
C ASP A 275 60.81 -13.33 -106.33
N LYS A 276 61.94 -13.47 -105.63
CA LYS A 276 63.17 -14.00 -106.21
C LYS A 276 62.98 -15.44 -106.69
N LEU A 277 62.40 -16.29 -105.87
CA LEU A 277 62.12 -17.68 -106.22
C LEU A 277 61.19 -17.77 -107.43
N ALA A 278 60.17 -16.91 -107.51
CA ALA A 278 59.27 -16.81 -108.65
C ALA A 278 60.00 -16.37 -109.92
N SER A 279 60.90 -15.38 -109.85
CA SER A 279 61.75 -14.96 -110.96
C SER A 279 62.68 -16.10 -111.43
N ASP A 280 63.31 -16.81 -110.51
CA ASP A 280 64.16 -17.97 -110.80
C ASP A 280 63.34 -19.08 -111.50
N LEU A 281 62.11 -19.33 -111.05
CA LEU A 281 61.19 -20.29 -111.67
C LEU A 281 60.80 -19.88 -113.10
N VAL A 282 60.53 -18.59 -113.32
CA VAL A 282 60.26 -18.03 -114.66
C VAL A 282 61.49 -18.18 -115.56
N GLN A 283 62.69 -17.94 -115.05
CA GLN A 283 63.93 -18.12 -115.82
C GLN A 283 64.17 -19.59 -116.15
N GLN A 284 63.93 -20.51 -115.20
CA GLN A 284 63.96 -21.95 -115.46
C GLN A 284 62.92 -22.35 -116.50
N THR A 285 61.71 -21.78 -116.45
CA THR A 285 60.66 -22.03 -117.44
C THR A 285 61.11 -21.61 -118.83
N LYS A 286 61.68 -20.39 -118.98
CA LYS A 286 62.28 -19.92 -120.25
C LYS A 286 63.43 -20.81 -120.71
N ALA A 287 64.26 -21.31 -119.80
CA ALA A 287 65.35 -22.23 -120.11
C ALA A 287 64.80 -23.58 -120.61
N VAL A 288 63.75 -24.11 -119.97
CA VAL A 288 63.02 -25.31 -120.40
C VAL A 288 62.38 -25.08 -121.76
N GLU A 289 61.71 -23.95 -122.00
CA GLU A 289 61.15 -23.58 -123.31
C GLU A 289 62.24 -23.49 -124.38
N LYS A 290 63.40 -22.91 -124.06
CA LYS A 290 64.55 -22.85 -124.97
C LYS A 290 65.08 -24.25 -125.28
N LEU A 291 65.27 -25.10 -124.27
CA LEU A 291 65.65 -26.51 -124.44
C LEU A 291 64.59 -27.26 -125.26
N ASN A 292 63.31 -27.02 -125.03
CA ASN A 292 62.21 -27.59 -125.80
C ASN A 292 62.23 -27.11 -127.25
N SER A 293 62.55 -25.84 -127.51
CA SER A 293 62.73 -25.30 -128.87
C SER A 293 63.94 -25.92 -129.58
N GLN A 294 65.02 -26.20 -128.85
CA GLN A 294 66.20 -26.89 -129.38
C GLN A 294 65.91 -28.36 -129.64
N TRP A 295 65.15 -29.01 -128.77
CA TRP A 295 64.69 -30.39 -128.95
C TRP A 295 63.75 -30.51 -130.16
N SER A 296 62.80 -29.57 -130.32
CA SER A 296 61.95 -29.46 -131.50
C SER A 296 62.77 -29.24 -132.80
N LYS A 297 63.80 -28.38 -132.76
CA LYS A 297 64.74 -28.22 -133.88
C LYS A 297 65.52 -29.49 -134.19
N LEU A 298 66.03 -30.20 -133.17
CA LEU A 298 66.71 -31.49 -133.35
C LEU A 298 65.78 -32.56 -133.92
N GLN A 299 64.51 -32.56 -133.52
CA GLN A 299 63.50 -33.44 -134.05
C GLN A 299 63.18 -33.13 -135.52
N SER A 300 63.13 -31.85 -135.89
CA SER A 300 63.01 -31.42 -137.30
C SER A 300 64.27 -31.70 -138.14
N LEU A 301 65.46 -31.70 -137.54
CA LEU A 301 66.72 -32.05 -138.21
C LEU A 301 66.86 -33.55 -138.46
N LYS A 302 66.25 -34.39 -137.62
CA LYS A 302 66.18 -35.84 -137.86
C LYS A 302 65.24 -36.22 -139.01
N LEU A 303 64.27 -35.39 -139.37
CA LEU A 303 63.30 -35.70 -140.43
C LEU A 303 63.75 -35.34 -141.86
N THR A 304 64.95 -34.78 -142.07
CA THR A 304 65.39 -34.30 -143.40
C THR A 304 66.67 -34.93 -143.93
N LYS A 305 67.19 -35.97 -143.28
CA LYS A 305 68.29 -36.81 -143.78
C LYS A 305 68.01 -38.29 -143.53
N SER A 306 66.98 -38.83 -144.17
CA SER A 306 66.95 -40.21 -144.64
C SER A 306 65.67 -40.39 -145.44
N ASP A 307 65.76 -40.50 -146.77
CA ASP A 307 65.43 -41.77 -147.45
C ASP A 307 65.34 -41.60 -148.97
N THR A 308 66.20 -42.33 -149.68
CA THR A 308 65.86 -43.02 -150.93
C THR A 308 66.64 -44.34 -150.94
N ILE A 309 65.99 -45.42 -151.40
CA ILE A 309 66.49 -46.79 -151.72
C ILE A 309 66.13 -47.92 -150.71
N GLN A 310 64.87 -48.38 -150.83
CA GLN A 310 64.35 -49.74 -151.14
C GLN A 310 64.99 -51.09 -150.73
N ASN A 311 64.09 -51.93 -150.18
CA ASN A 311 63.67 -53.30 -150.57
C ASN A 311 63.96 -54.53 -149.66
N ASN A 312 62.87 -54.97 -149.02
CA ASN A 312 62.23 -56.30 -149.08
C ASN A 312 62.76 -57.49 -148.24
N CYS A 313 61.97 -57.93 -147.26
CA CYS A 313 61.47 -59.31 -147.14
C CYS A 313 60.26 -59.41 -146.16
N ILE A 314 59.31 -60.25 -146.59
CA ILE A 314 57.97 -60.63 -146.10
C ILE A 314 58.09 -61.57 -144.86
N GLY A 315 57.18 -61.73 -143.89
CA GLY A 315 55.80 -61.26 -143.67
C GLY A 315 55.18 -61.87 -142.38
N TYR A 316 53.85 -61.75 -142.28
CA TYR A 316 52.87 -62.29 -141.30
C TYR A 316 52.57 -61.51 -140.00
N GLU A 317 51.57 -60.63 -140.12
CA GLU A 317 50.29 -60.60 -139.38
C GLU A 317 50.23 -61.12 -137.91
N LYS A 318 49.94 -60.19 -136.98
CA LYS A 318 48.87 -60.32 -135.96
C LYS A 318 48.65 -59.01 -135.18
N SER A 319 47.37 -58.65 -135.08
CA SER A 319 46.73 -57.71 -134.14
C SER A 319 46.15 -58.53 -132.96
N PRO A 320 45.50 -57.96 -131.92
CA PRO A 320 45.88 -56.87 -131.02
C PRO A 320 45.70 -57.30 -129.54
N GLN A 321 46.08 -56.42 -128.60
CA GLN A 321 45.38 -56.07 -127.35
C GLN A 321 46.32 -55.20 -126.49
N ALA A 322 45.93 -54.28 -125.61
CA ALA A 322 44.74 -53.50 -125.31
C ALA A 322 44.99 -52.95 -123.89
N VAL A 323 44.75 -51.64 -123.69
CA VAL A 323 44.15 -51.05 -122.46
C VAL A 323 45.08 -51.05 -121.20
N ASN A 324 45.30 -49.95 -120.47
CA ASN A 324 44.31 -48.99 -119.99
C ASN A 324 44.87 -47.57 -119.69
N TYR A 325 43.98 -46.60 -119.81
CA TYR A 325 44.12 -45.16 -119.55
C TYR A 325 43.76 -44.80 -118.10
N SER A 326 44.52 -43.85 -117.52
CA SER A 326 44.08 -42.62 -116.78
C SER A 326 43.09 -42.76 -115.59
N PRO A 327 42.67 -41.69 -114.87
CA PRO A 327 43.08 -40.27 -114.92
C PRO A 327 43.29 -39.54 -113.55
N LEU A 328 43.93 -38.37 -113.66
CA LEU A 328 43.63 -37.05 -113.05
C LEU A 328 42.91 -36.94 -111.68
N SER A 329 43.45 -36.08 -110.82
CA SER A 329 42.77 -34.82 -110.44
C SER A 329 43.68 -33.89 -109.59
N ASN A 330 43.98 -32.70 -110.13
CA ASN A 330 44.16 -31.42 -109.41
C ASN A 330 42.78 -31.04 -108.73
N PRO A 331 42.54 -29.93 -107.96
CA PRO A 331 43.37 -28.76 -107.69
C PRO A 331 43.20 -28.06 -106.30
N GLU A 332 43.95 -26.97 -106.11
CA GLU A 332 43.52 -25.66 -105.55
C GLU A 332 42.75 -25.50 -104.19
N LYS A 333 43.31 -24.58 -103.37
CA LYS A 333 42.69 -23.33 -102.82
C LYS A 333 41.96 -23.28 -101.46
N HIS A 334 42.20 -22.10 -100.84
CA HIS A 334 41.35 -21.27 -99.97
C HIS A 334 41.26 -21.63 -98.47
N HIS A 335 41.79 -20.75 -97.60
CA HIS A 335 41.08 -19.68 -96.86
C HIS A 335 40.09 -20.24 -95.82
N GLU A 336 40.32 -20.00 -94.53
CA GLU A 336 39.59 -18.95 -93.80
C GLU A 336 39.93 -18.93 -92.31
N ALA A 337 39.86 -17.71 -91.79
CA ALA A 337 40.00 -17.34 -90.40
C ALA A 337 38.93 -17.99 -89.50
N LYS A 338 39.28 -18.20 -88.23
CA LYS A 338 38.34 -17.95 -87.14
C LYS A 338 39.05 -17.42 -85.90
N ARG A 339 38.95 -16.10 -85.73
CA ARG A 339 39.00 -15.43 -84.42
C ARG A 339 37.98 -16.10 -83.49
N ARG A 340 38.39 -16.42 -82.26
CA ARG A 340 37.58 -16.05 -81.10
C ARG A 340 38.42 -15.99 -79.82
N TRP A 341 38.51 -14.77 -79.32
CA TRP A 341 38.72 -14.45 -77.91
C TRP A 341 37.74 -15.23 -77.03
N TYR A 342 38.15 -15.68 -75.85
CA TYR A 342 37.54 -15.22 -74.62
C TYR A 342 38.37 -15.56 -73.38
N ILE A 343 38.32 -14.60 -72.47
CA ILE A 343 38.84 -14.48 -71.11
C ILE A 343 38.39 -15.64 -70.22
N LYS A 344 39.27 -16.14 -69.36
CA LYS A 344 38.94 -16.37 -67.93
C LYS A 344 40.18 -16.51 -67.05
N SER A 345 40.31 -15.54 -66.16
CA SER A 345 40.93 -15.65 -64.84
C SER A 345 40.36 -16.82 -64.06
N ASP A 346 41.17 -17.48 -63.24
CA ASP A 346 40.80 -17.90 -61.87
C ASP A 346 41.95 -18.63 -61.18
N TYR A 347 42.22 -18.24 -59.91
CA TYR A 347 42.62 -19.07 -58.76
C TYR A 347 42.84 -18.14 -57.54
N PRO A 348 42.72 -18.59 -56.27
CA PRO A 348 41.76 -19.51 -55.64
C PRO A 348 41.02 -18.85 -54.44
N GLN A 349 39.92 -19.45 -53.98
CA GLN A 349 39.41 -19.28 -52.61
C GLN A 349 38.82 -20.61 -52.07
N TYR A 350 39.14 -20.92 -50.81
CA TYR A 350 38.58 -21.92 -49.89
C TYR A 350 38.40 -21.19 -48.53
N PRO A 351 37.71 -21.71 -47.49
CA PRO A 351 36.39 -22.34 -47.38
C PRO A 351 35.52 -21.71 -46.24
N ASN A 352 34.42 -22.39 -45.91
CA ASN A 352 33.59 -22.37 -44.68
C ASN A 352 32.42 -21.37 -44.57
N GLN A 353 31.22 -21.94 -44.47
CA GLN A 353 30.20 -21.48 -43.53
C GLN A 353 29.72 -22.64 -42.66
N ARG A 354 29.81 -22.43 -41.35
CA ARG A 354 29.23 -23.26 -40.27
C ARG A 354 28.29 -22.33 -39.49
N GLY A 355 27.15 -22.88 -39.08
CA GLY A 355 25.95 -22.15 -38.70
C GLY A 355 25.98 -21.31 -37.42
N VAL A 356 24.91 -20.53 -37.28
CA VAL A 356 24.48 -19.85 -36.07
C VAL A 356 22.96 -20.01 -35.99
N GLY A 357 22.49 -20.70 -34.94
CA GLY A 357 21.08 -20.68 -34.56
C GLY A 357 20.79 -19.50 -33.61
N PRO A 358 19.52 -19.18 -33.33
CA PRO A 358 19.18 -18.32 -32.20
C PRO A 358 18.63 -19.11 -31.02
N ALA A 359 19.15 -18.80 -29.84
CA ALA A 359 18.61 -19.18 -28.54
C ALA A 359 17.84 -18.01 -27.91
N HIS A 360 16.68 -18.32 -27.34
CA HIS A 360 15.95 -17.71 -26.23
C HIS A 360 15.91 -16.18 -26.05
N VAL A 361 14.68 -15.64 -26.15
CA VAL A 361 14.21 -14.52 -25.32
C VAL A 361 13.01 -15.01 -24.52
N GLY A 362 13.15 -15.03 -23.20
CA GLY A 362 12.05 -15.13 -22.26
C GLY A 362 12.10 -13.90 -21.35
N THR A 363 11.05 -13.10 -21.37
CA THR A 363 10.78 -12.07 -20.36
C THR A 363 9.29 -12.00 -20.08
N HIS A 364 8.98 -12.24 -18.81
CA HIS A 364 7.72 -11.91 -18.15
C HIS A 364 7.43 -10.40 -18.19
N GLY A 365 6.14 -10.05 -18.18
CA GLY A 365 5.66 -8.82 -17.51
C GLY A 365 4.65 -7.98 -18.30
N THR A 366 3.35 -8.19 -18.04
CA THR A 366 2.32 -7.14 -18.15
C THR A 366 1.38 -7.24 -16.94
N PRO A 367 1.03 -6.11 -16.29
CA PRO A 367 0.10 -6.06 -15.17
C PRO A 367 -1.35 -5.79 -15.64
N ILE A 368 -2.32 -6.43 -15.00
CA ILE A 368 -3.66 -5.89 -14.69
C ILE A 368 -3.95 -6.23 -13.24
#